data_AF-A0A1G0MK98-F1
#
_entry.id   AF-A0A1G0MK98-F1
#
_cell.length_a   1.000
_cell.length_b   1.000
_cell.length_c   1.000
_cell.angle_alpha   90.00
_cell.angle_beta   90.00
_cell.angle_gamma   90.00
#
_symmetry.space_group_name_H-M   'P 1'
#
loop_
_entity.id
_entity.type
_entity.pdbx_description
1 polymer ?
#
loop_
_entity_poly.entity_id
_entity_poly.type
_entity_poly.pdbx_seq_one_letter_code
_entity_poly.pdbx_strand_id
1 'polypeptide(L)'
;MNGGIMAATPERVIELLKAEIPAKISLNQFCKKTRINSNSVDRYMAGVTEPTQGSLEKLAAYFGVSVAWLRGGGVGVLERFLEGIKLAKVTHDVFNETISGAFVPKNEKINKGDFDFWSLMVAGNLPLTNKTITPMCESFGINAYWVTTGSTPPPQYSGGIVGTLKKSAGFDAAGLEGAHMSKEWHETVLKRSVNNIRNILYDSSFTSEEKLNRIEASISALSMAVKGLFENEP
;
A
#
# COMPACT_ATOMS: atom_id res chain seq x y z
N MET A 1 -9.60 16.90 42.76
CA MET A 1 -10.24 17.36 41.51
C MET A 1 -9.43 16.76 40.36
N ASN A 2 -9.97 15.76 39.67
CA ASN A 2 -9.29 15.11 38.55
C ASN A 2 -9.36 16.06 37.33
N GLY A 3 -8.27 16.73 37.03
CA GLY A 3 -8.06 17.44 35.77
C GLY A 3 -7.97 16.44 34.63
N GLY A 4 -9.12 15.96 34.17
CA GLY A 4 -9.23 15.08 33.02
C GLY A 4 -8.67 15.81 31.80
N ILE A 5 -7.61 15.24 31.23
CA ILE A 5 -7.03 15.65 29.95
C ILE A 5 -8.17 15.65 28.94
N MET A 6 -8.72 16.82 28.62
CA MET A 6 -9.79 16.93 27.63
C MET A 6 -9.23 16.42 26.32
N ALA A 7 -9.85 15.39 25.76
CA ALA A 7 -9.43 14.77 24.51
C ALA A 7 -9.50 15.82 23.38
N ALA A 8 -8.35 16.44 23.11
CA ALA A 8 -8.17 17.46 22.09
C ALA A 8 -8.27 16.81 20.71
N THR A 9 -8.87 17.53 19.75
CA THR A 9 -8.84 17.11 18.35
C THR A 9 -7.39 16.91 17.89
N PRO A 10 -7.06 15.80 17.20
CA PRO A 10 -5.70 15.61 16.70
C PRO A 10 -5.24 16.77 15.81
N GLU A 11 -4.01 17.25 16.02
CA GLU A 11 -3.50 18.47 15.38
C GLU A 11 -3.57 18.42 13.84
N ARG A 12 -3.23 17.27 13.25
CA ARG A 12 -3.33 17.04 11.80
C ARG A 12 -4.75 17.17 11.25
N VAL A 13 -5.78 16.83 12.04
CA VAL A 13 -7.18 17.06 11.64
C VAL A 13 -7.46 18.56 11.56
N ILE A 14 -6.98 19.33 12.54
CA ILE A 14 -7.17 20.78 12.59
C ILE A 14 -6.47 21.44 11.39
N GLU A 15 -5.23 21.07 11.12
CA GLU A 15 -4.44 21.56 9.99
C GLU A 15 -5.15 21.29 8.65
N LEU A 16 -5.57 20.04 8.41
CA LEU A 16 -6.26 19.66 7.18
C LEU A 16 -7.59 20.42 7.02
N LEU A 17 -8.38 20.54 8.09
CA LEU A 17 -9.64 21.26 8.03
C LEU A 17 -9.44 22.74 7.73
N LYS A 18 -8.45 23.40 8.35
CA LYS A 18 -8.14 24.82 8.09
C LYS A 18 -7.54 25.05 6.70
N ALA A 19 -6.76 24.11 6.19
CA ALA A 19 -6.20 24.18 4.84
C ALA A 19 -7.25 23.92 3.74
N GLU A 20 -8.33 23.22 4.07
CA GLU A 20 -9.43 22.93 3.15
C GLU A 20 -10.56 23.98 3.25
N ILE A 21 -10.87 24.45 4.47
CA ILE A 21 -11.98 25.35 4.79
C ILE A 21 -11.46 26.62 5.48
N PRO A 22 -11.77 27.82 4.97
CA PRO A 22 -12.54 28.12 3.75
C PRO A 22 -11.68 28.15 2.47
N ALA A 23 -10.39 27.79 2.54
CA ALA A 23 -9.42 28.07 1.49
C ALA A 23 -9.74 27.41 0.13
N LYS A 24 -10.30 26.20 0.12
CA LYS A 24 -10.63 25.47 -1.13
C LYS A 24 -12.12 25.30 -1.34
N ILE A 25 -12.87 24.98 -0.27
CA ILE A 25 -14.32 24.81 -0.35
C ILE A 25 -15.03 25.44 0.85
N SER A 26 -16.30 25.79 0.66
CA SER A 26 -17.14 26.26 1.76
C SER A 26 -17.45 25.14 2.77
N LEU A 27 -17.66 25.51 4.03
CA LEU A 27 -18.05 24.58 5.10
C LEU A 27 -19.29 23.74 4.71
N ASN A 28 -20.30 24.37 4.11
CA ASN A 28 -21.51 23.68 3.66
C ASN A 28 -21.23 22.62 2.58
N GLN A 29 -20.34 22.91 1.63
CA GLN A 29 -19.93 21.92 0.62
C GLN A 29 -19.14 20.79 1.25
N PHE A 30 -18.23 21.09 2.19
CA PHE A 30 -17.47 20.08 2.93
C PHE A 30 -18.39 19.12 3.71
N CYS A 31 -19.34 19.67 4.48
CA CYS A 31 -20.31 18.88 5.24
C CYS A 31 -21.19 18.00 4.35
N LYS A 32 -21.60 18.50 3.17
CA LYS A 32 -22.34 17.69 2.17
C LYS A 32 -21.50 16.51 1.66
N LYS A 33 -20.22 16.73 1.35
CA LYS A 33 -19.32 15.68 0.85
C LYS A 33 -19.00 14.62 1.92
N THR A 34 -18.66 15.05 3.13
CA THR A 34 -18.21 14.16 4.21
C THR A 34 -19.35 13.55 5.02
N ARG A 35 -20.57 14.11 4.94
CA ARG A 35 -21.70 13.77 5.82
C ARG A 35 -21.34 13.93 7.30
N ILE A 36 -20.58 14.97 7.63
CA ILE A 36 -20.27 15.40 9.00
C ILE A 36 -21.08 16.68 9.27
N ASN A 37 -21.68 16.76 10.46
CA ASN A 37 -22.45 17.92 10.90
C ASN A 37 -21.53 19.17 10.97
N SER A 38 -22.01 20.33 10.52
CA SER A 38 -21.25 21.60 10.54
C SER A 38 -20.75 21.95 11.93
N ASN A 39 -21.60 21.81 12.96
CA ASN A 39 -21.25 22.10 14.34
C ASN A 39 -20.13 21.18 14.85
N SER A 40 -20.07 19.94 14.35
CA SER A 40 -18.98 19.03 14.68
C SER A 40 -17.67 19.49 14.03
N VAL A 41 -17.70 19.90 12.76
CA VAL A 41 -16.51 20.42 12.06
C VAL A 41 -15.98 21.68 12.73
N ASP A 42 -16.85 22.61 13.12
CA ASP A 42 -16.46 23.83 13.84
C ASP A 42 -15.77 23.51 15.17
N ARG A 43 -16.31 22.55 15.93
CA ARG A 43 -15.70 22.07 17.18
C ARG A 43 -14.36 21.38 16.95
N TYR A 44 -14.21 20.64 15.84
CA TYR A 44 -12.94 20.01 15.47
C TYR A 44 -11.89 21.06 15.10
N MET A 45 -12.24 22.06 14.28
CA MET A 45 -11.34 23.16 13.93
C MET A 45 -10.90 24.00 15.14
N ALA A 46 -11.77 24.12 16.15
CA ALA A 46 -11.48 24.78 17.40
C ALA A 46 -10.66 23.91 18.38
N GLY A 47 -10.45 22.63 18.07
CA GLY A 47 -9.73 21.69 18.94
C GLY A 47 -10.50 21.27 20.19
N VAL A 48 -11.80 21.58 20.28
CA VAL A 48 -12.60 21.47 21.52
C VAL A 48 -13.05 20.03 21.78
N THR A 49 -13.15 19.20 20.75
CA THR A 49 -13.73 17.85 20.89
C THR A 49 -13.06 16.87 19.94
N GLU A 50 -12.59 15.75 20.47
CA GLU A 50 -12.06 14.67 19.65
C GLU A 50 -13.15 14.16 18.67
N PRO A 51 -12.84 14.05 17.36
CA PRO A 51 -13.76 13.43 16.43
C PRO A 51 -14.01 11.97 16.78
N THR A 52 -15.26 11.52 16.66
CA THR A 52 -15.60 10.11 16.85
C THR A 52 -14.88 9.24 15.82
N GLN A 53 -14.71 7.94 16.11
CA GLN A 53 -14.06 7.02 15.17
C GLN A 53 -14.69 7.06 13.76
N GLY A 54 -16.02 7.04 13.67
CA GLY A 54 -16.71 7.16 12.37
C GLY A 54 -16.53 8.53 11.70
N SER A 55 -16.28 9.60 12.46
CA SER A 55 -15.94 10.92 11.89
C SER A 55 -14.51 10.93 11.36
N LEU A 56 -13.56 10.34 12.09
CA LEU A 56 -12.18 10.19 11.62
C LEU A 56 -12.11 9.34 10.35
N GLU A 57 -12.89 8.28 10.23
CA GLU A 57 -12.95 7.45 9.00
C GLU A 57 -13.45 8.25 7.81
N LYS A 58 -14.48 9.08 7.99
CA LYS A 58 -14.99 10.00 6.95
C LYS A 58 -13.95 11.04 6.54
N LEU A 59 -13.25 11.62 7.52
CA LEU A 59 -12.17 12.59 7.27
C LEU A 59 -10.99 11.92 6.55
N ALA A 60 -10.58 10.75 7.02
CA ALA A 60 -9.53 9.93 6.42
C ALA A 60 -9.84 9.61 4.96
N ALA A 61 -11.06 9.14 4.68
CA ALA A 61 -11.53 8.87 3.33
C ALA A 61 -11.57 10.13 2.44
N TYR A 62 -12.00 11.27 2.98
CA TYR A 62 -12.04 12.54 2.25
C TYR A 62 -10.64 13.04 1.86
N PHE A 63 -9.70 12.98 2.80
CA PHE A 63 -8.33 13.48 2.61
C PHE A 63 -7.37 12.42 2.02
N GLY A 64 -7.81 11.18 1.82
CA GLY A 64 -6.94 10.10 1.32
C GLY A 64 -5.84 9.68 2.29
N VAL A 65 -6.06 9.84 3.60
CA VAL A 65 -5.11 9.47 4.67
C VAL A 65 -5.68 8.36 5.54
N SER A 66 -4.90 7.80 6.47
CA SER A 66 -5.41 6.84 7.44
C SER A 66 -5.86 7.52 8.74
N VAL A 67 -6.78 6.89 9.47
CA VAL A 67 -7.20 7.37 10.81
C VAL A 67 -6.02 7.40 11.78
N ALA A 68 -5.14 6.40 11.71
CA ALA A 68 -3.91 6.39 12.51
C ALA A 68 -3.04 7.62 12.22
N TRP A 69 -2.88 8.00 10.94
CA TRP A 69 -2.17 9.21 10.57
C TRP A 69 -2.85 10.46 11.11
N LEU A 70 -4.17 10.58 11.01
CA LEU A 70 -4.91 11.72 11.58
C LEU A 70 -4.65 11.87 13.08
N ARG A 71 -4.55 10.76 13.82
CA ARG A 71 -4.26 10.74 15.26
C ARG A 71 -2.77 10.96 15.63
N GLY A 72 -1.93 11.36 14.67
CA GLY A 72 -0.49 11.56 14.91
C GLY A 72 0.36 10.29 14.78
N GLY A 73 -0.23 9.18 14.32
CA GLY A 73 0.51 7.95 13.98
C GLY A 73 1.47 8.16 12.81
N GLY A 74 2.55 7.38 12.78
CA GLY A 74 3.79 7.77 12.09
C GLY A 74 3.83 7.79 10.57
N VAL A 75 2.82 7.30 9.83
CA VAL A 75 3.03 7.03 8.39
C VAL A 75 1.71 7.18 7.60
N GLY A 76 1.72 7.77 6.39
CA GLY A 76 0.57 7.79 5.49
C GLY A 76 0.46 6.49 4.67
N VAL A 77 -0.50 6.41 3.74
CA VAL A 77 -0.68 5.22 2.89
C VAL A 77 0.51 5.04 1.94
N LEU A 78 0.96 6.12 1.31
CA LEU A 78 2.10 6.12 0.40
C LEU A 78 3.38 5.68 1.12
N GLU A 79 3.67 6.26 2.28
CA GLU A 79 4.91 5.99 2.98
C GLU A 79 4.95 4.56 3.53
N ARG A 80 3.82 4.00 3.97
CA ARG A 80 3.74 2.56 4.32
C ARG A 80 3.88 1.69 3.09
N PHE A 81 3.33 2.08 1.96
CA PHE A 81 3.52 1.34 0.72
C PHE A 81 5.00 1.33 0.31
N LEU A 82 5.68 2.49 0.34
CA LEU A 82 7.11 2.60 0.05
C LEU A 82 7.97 1.83 1.06
N GLU A 83 7.63 1.88 2.34
CA GLU A 83 8.24 1.03 3.37
C GLU A 83 8.02 -0.45 3.04
N GLY A 84 6.82 -0.81 2.59
CA GLY A 84 6.48 -2.15 2.12
C GLY A 84 7.34 -2.60 0.95
N ILE A 85 7.50 -1.77 -0.07
CA ILE A 85 8.38 -2.03 -1.23
C ILE A 85 9.82 -2.23 -0.77
N LYS A 86 10.32 -1.34 0.10
CA LYS A 86 11.69 -1.43 0.63
C LYS A 86 11.90 -2.74 1.39
N LEU A 87 10.96 -3.12 2.25
CA LEU A 87 11.01 -4.37 3.02
C LEU A 87 10.86 -5.60 2.11
N ALA A 88 10.07 -5.51 1.04
CA ALA A 88 9.96 -6.52 0.00
C ALA A 88 11.19 -6.59 -0.91
N LYS A 89 12.19 -5.71 -0.72
CA LYS A 89 13.41 -5.59 -1.54
C LYS A 89 13.09 -5.42 -3.03
N VAL A 90 11.97 -4.77 -3.35
CA VAL A 90 11.57 -4.49 -4.73
C VAL A 90 12.43 -3.34 -5.27
N THR A 91 13.10 -3.57 -6.39
CA THR A 91 13.90 -2.54 -7.08
C THR A 91 13.01 -1.64 -7.92
N HIS A 92 13.55 -0.47 -8.29
CA HIS A 92 12.88 0.51 -9.16
C HIS A 92 12.43 -0.12 -10.49
N ASP A 93 13.29 -0.91 -11.13
CA ASP A 93 12.99 -1.56 -12.42
C ASP A 93 11.87 -2.59 -12.27
N VAL A 94 11.95 -3.46 -11.25
CA VAL A 94 10.93 -4.48 -10.99
C VAL A 94 9.58 -3.83 -10.68
N PHE A 95 9.58 -2.74 -9.91
CA PHE A 95 8.39 -1.96 -9.64
C PHE A 95 7.76 -1.44 -10.95
N ASN A 96 8.55 -0.75 -11.78
CA ASN A 96 8.06 -0.15 -13.01
C ASN A 96 7.55 -1.20 -14.01
N GLU A 97 8.23 -2.33 -14.17
CA GLU A 97 7.76 -3.41 -15.05
C GLU A 97 6.44 -4.02 -14.56
N THR A 98 6.33 -4.28 -13.25
CA THR A 98 5.14 -4.87 -12.65
C THR A 98 3.92 -3.95 -12.81
N ILE A 99 4.08 -2.66 -12.52
CA ILE A 99 2.99 -1.69 -12.62
C ILE A 99 2.60 -1.41 -14.07
N SER A 100 3.59 -1.28 -14.97
CA SER A 100 3.31 -1.05 -16.39
C SER A 100 2.48 -2.19 -17.00
N GLY A 101 2.73 -3.44 -16.59
CA GLY A 101 1.94 -4.59 -17.06
C GLY A 101 0.52 -4.66 -16.50
N ALA A 102 0.30 -4.14 -15.28
CA ALA A 102 -0.98 -4.28 -14.57
C ALA A 102 -1.92 -3.07 -14.72
N PHE A 103 -1.37 -1.87 -14.93
CA PHE A 103 -2.14 -0.61 -14.87
C PHE A 103 -2.26 0.13 -16.20
N VAL A 104 -1.52 -0.28 -17.23
CA VAL A 104 -1.64 0.29 -18.57
C VAL A 104 -2.79 -0.41 -19.30
N PRO A 105 -3.80 0.33 -19.81
CA PRO A 105 -4.86 -0.24 -20.63
C PRO A 105 -4.24 -0.98 -21.82
N LYS A 106 -4.70 -2.20 -22.11
CA LYS A 106 -4.19 -3.04 -23.23
C LYS A 106 -4.17 -2.37 -24.60
N ASN A 107 -4.86 -1.24 -24.75
CA ASN A 107 -5.02 -0.52 -26.00
C ASN A 107 -4.08 0.70 -26.12
N GLU A 108 -3.34 1.05 -25.07
CA GLU A 108 -2.33 2.12 -25.12
C GLU A 108 -0.95 1.51 -25.32
N LYS A 109 -0.35 1.80 -26.48
CA LYS A 109 1.07 1.55 -26.71
C LYS A 109 1.87 2.63 -25.98
N ILE A 110 2.30 2.33 -24.77
CA ILE A 110 3.29 3.16 -24.08
C ILE A 110 4.68 2.69 -24.52
N ASN A 111 5.54 3.59 -25.01
CA ASN A 111 6.90 3.19 -25.30
C ASN A 111 7.62 2.87 -23.99
N LYS A 112 8.41 1.79 -24.01
CA LYS A 112 9.24 1.36 -22.88
C LYS A 112 10.23 2.51 -22.58
N GLY A 113 9.95 3.29 -21.53
CA GLY A 113 10.74 4.48 -21.16
C GLY A 113 9.93 5.78 -20.98
N ASP A 114 8.69 5.85 -21.50
CA ASP A 114 7.89 7.08 -21.45
C ASP A 114 7.23 7.31 -20.08
N PHE A 115 7.17 6.29 -19.21
CA PHE A 115 6.47 6.37 -17.92
C PHE A 115 7.31 5.79 -16.78
N ASP A 116 7.78 6.66 -15.89
CA ASP A 116 8.42 6.27 -14.63
C ASP A 116 7.39 6.32 -13.49
N PHE A 117 6.67 5.21 -13.30
CA PHE A 117 5.62 5.08 -12.28
C PHE A 117 6.16 5.27 -10.87
N TRP A 118 7.40 4.86 -10.61
CA TRP A 118 8.07 5.09 -9.34
C TRP A 118 8.27 6.58 -9.06
N SER A 119 8.80 7.34 -10.02
CA SER A 119 8.94 8.79 -9.85
C SER A 119 7.60 9.47 -9.65
N LEU A 120 6.55 9.06 -10.38
CA LEU A 120 5.18 9.57 -10.17
C LEU A 120 4.64 9.24 -8.77
N MET A 121 4.94 8.04 -8.26
CA MET A 121 4.55 7.60 -6.93
C MET A 121 5.28 8.37 -5.83
N VAL A 122 6.60 8.47 -5.91
CA VAL A 122 7.44 9.18 -4.93
C VAL A 122 7.14 10.67 -4.91
N ALA A 123 6.82 11.26 -6.07
CA ALA A 123 6.37 12.65 -6.17
C ALA A 123 4.95 12.88 -5.62
N GLY A 124 4.23 11.83 -5.20
CA GLY A 124 2.85 11.92 -4.70
C GLY A 124 1.82 12.25 -5.80
N ASN A 125 2.21 12.18 -7.07
CA ASN A 125 1.36 12.48 -8.21
C ASN A 125 0.49 11.29 -8.64
N LEU A 126 0.75 10.11 -8.08
CA LEU A 126 -0.06 8.92 -8.32
C LEU A 126 -1.18 8.81 -7.27
N PRO A 127 -2.46 8.89 -7.66
CA PRO A 127 -3.56 8.73 -6.72
C PRO A 127 -3.64 7.29 -6.20
N LEU A 128 -3.19 7.09 -4.96
CA LEU A 128 -3.30 5.81 -4.24
C LEU A 128 -4.66 5.67 -3.59
N THR A 129 -5.66 5.31 -4.39
CA THR A 129 -6.99 4.93 -3.92
C THR A 129 -6.99 3.47 -3.44
N ASN A 130 -8.00 3.07 -2.66
CA ASN A 130 -8.18 1.65 -2.27
C ASN A 130 -8.26 0.70 -3.48
N LYS A 131 -8.75 1.18 -4.63
CA LYS A 131 -8.86 0.39 -5.86
C LYS A 131 -7.51 0.17 -6.55
N THR A 132 -6.57 1.11 -6.41
CA THR A 132 -5.24 1.03 -7.03
C THR A 132 -4.22 0.42 -6.07
N ILE A 133 -4.28 0.75 -4.78
CA ILE A 133 -3.30 0.27 -3.80
C ILE A 133 -3.41 -1.23 -3.52
N THR A 134 -4.62 -1.80 -3.53
CA THR A 134 -4.82 -3.23 -3.20
C THR A 134 -4.13 -4.14 -4.23
N PRO A 135 -4.38 -3.99 -5.55
CA PRO A 135 -3.67 -4.79 -6.56
C PRO A 135 -2.16 -4.54 -6.57
N MET A 136 -1.70 -3.33 -6.27
CA MET A 136 -0.26 -3.05 -6.14
C MET A 136 0.35 -3.82 -4.98
N CYS A 137 -0.24 -3.71 -3.79
CA CYS A 137 0.19 -4.46 -2.61
C CYS A 137 0.23 -5.97 -2.89
N GLU A 138 -0.79 -6.52 -3.53
CA GLU A 138 -0.83 -7.94 -3.91
C GLU A 138 0.30 -8.34 -4.88
N SER A 139 0.63 -7.46 -5.83
CA SER A 139 1.69 -7.70 -6.81
C SER A 139 3.08 -7.80 -6.17
N PHE A 140 3.29 -7.10 -5.05
CA PHE A 140 4.56 -7.07 -4.32
C PHE A 140 4.56 -7.88 -3.02
N GLY A 141 3.49 -8.64 -2.74
CA GLY A 141 3.39 -9.41 -1.50
C GLY A 141 3.34 -8.55 -0.24
N ILE A 142 2.85 -7.31 -0.35
CA ILE A 142 2.65 -6.35 0.74
C ILE A 142 1.22 -6.47 1.24
N ASN A 143 1.02 -6.37 2.55
CA ASN A 143 -0.32 -6.41 3.11
C ASN A 143 -1.09 -5.10 2.90
N ALA A 144 -2.13 -5.12 2.06
CA ALA A 144 -2.93 -3.94 1.75
C ALA A 144 -3.66 -3.36 2.98
N TYR A 145 -4.07 -4.18 3.95
CA TYR A 145 -4.70 -3.71 5.18
C TYR A 145 -3.71 -2.89 6.01
N TRP A 146 -2.48 -3.37 6.18
CA TRP A 146 -1.44 -2.62 6.86
C TRP A 146 -1.12 -1.31 6.15
N VAL A 147 -0.96 -1.33 4.82
CA VAL A 147 -0.69 -0.11 4.04
C VAL A 147 -1.81 0.92 4.15
N THR A 148 -3.07 0.50 4.09
CA THR A 148 -4.23 1.41 4.12
C THR A 148 -4.54 1.92 5.52
N THR A 149 -4.48 1.06 6.54
CA THR A 149 -4.92 1.41 7.90
C THR A 149 -3.77 1.84 8.82
N GLY A 150 -2.56 1.34 8.56
CA GLY A 150 -1.42 1.41 9.48
C GLY A 150 -1.52 0.47 10.67
N SER A 151 -2.50 -0.43 10.69
CA SER A 151 -2.71 -1.40 11.77
C SER A 151 -2.20 -2.78 11.39
N THR A 152 -1.92 -3.61 12.40
CA THR A 152 -1.61 -5.03 12.17
C THR A 152 -2.83 -5.70 11.54
N PRO A 153 -2.65 -6.45 10.44
CA PRO A 153 -3.75 -7.14 9.77
C PRO A 153 -4.41 -8.16 10.68
N PRO A 154 -5.76 -8.24 10.72
CA PRO A 154 -6.45 -9.33 11.41
C PRO A 154 -6.05 -10.68 10.80
N PRO A 155 -6.19 -11.81 11.54
CA PRO A 155 -5.79 -13.14 11.06
C PRO A 155 -6.38 -13.52 9.69
N GLN A 156 -7.59 -13.07 9.39
CA GLN A 156 -8.30 -13.32 8.14
C GLN A 156 -7.79 -12.49 6.94
N TYR A 157 -6.91 -11.52 7.16
CA TYR A 157 -6.31 -10.67 6.13
C TYR A 157 -4.81 -10.94 5.98
N SER A 158 -4.38 -12.20 6.12
CA SER A 158 -2.97 -12.63 6.06
C SER A 158 -2.34 -12.63 4.65
N GLY A 159 -3.00 -12.06 3.65
CA GLY A 159 -2.40 -11.85 2.33
C GLY A 159 -1.25 -10.82 2.41
N GLY A 160 -0.03 -11.24 2.07
CA GLY A 160 1.17 -10.39 2.10
C GLY A 160 2.00 -10.53 3.38
N ILE A 161 3.32 -10.63 3.22
CA ILE A 161 4.30 -10.91 4.29
C ILE A 161 4.79 -9.59 4.92
N VAL A 162 4.83 -8.54 4.12
CA VAL A 162 5.33 -7.24 4.54
C VAL A 162 4.19 -6.44 5.19
N GLY A 163 4.37 -6.10 6.47
CA GLY A 163 3.38 -5.37 7.29
C GLY A 163 2.56 -6.24 8.26
N THR A 164 2.68 -7.57 8.19
CA THR A 164 2.03 -8.53 9.12
C THR A 164 2.89 -8.91 10.33
N LEU A 165 4.21 -8.70 10.26
CA LEU A 165 5.14 -9.05 11.33
C LEU A 165 5.25 -7.91 12.35
N LYS A 166 4.92 -8.20 13.62
CA LYS A 166 5.02 -7.26 14.74
C LYS A 166 6.42 -6.66 14.82
N LYS A 167 6.48 -5.34 15.03
CA LYS A 167 7.64 -4.63 15.56
C LYS A 167 7.84 -5.00 17.04
N SER A 168 8.12 -6.26 17.36
CA SER A 168 8.56 -6.63 18.72
C SER A 168 10.07 -6.42 18.80
N ALA A 169 10.45 -5.44 19.62
CA ALA A 169 11.78 -5.17 20.19
C ALA A 169 12.98 -5.93 19.59
N GLY A 170 13.85 -5.20 18.87
CA GLY A 170 15.18 -5.67 18.47
C GLY A 170 15.17 -6.59 17.26
N PHE A 171 14.92 -6.03 16.06
CA PHE A 171 15.02 -6.78 14.81
C PHE A 171 16.12 -6.18 13.95
N ASP A 172 17.31 -6.78 14.08
CA ASP A 172 18.48 -6.49 13.27
C ASP A 172 18.29 -7.12 11.88
N ALA A 173 18.92 -6.57 10.84
CA ALA A 173 18.75 -6.99 9.45
C ALA A 173 19.02 -8.50 9.17
N ALA A 174 19.60 -9.22 10.13
CA ALA A 174 19.79 -10.68 10.11
C ALA A 174 18.49 -11.49 10.30
N GLY A 175 17.42 -10.90 10.85
CA GLY A 175 16.16 -11.61 11.10
C GLY A 175 15.30 -11.89 9.87
N LEU A 176 15.67 -11.36 8.69
CA LEU A 176 15.05 -11.70 7.41
C LEU A 176 15.60 -13.00 6.80
N GLU A 177 16.73 -13.51 7.30
CA GLU A 177 17.32 -14.78 6.81
C GLU A 177 16.67 -16.02 7.45
N GLY A 178 15.84 -15.88 8.49
CA GLY A 178 15.25 -17.01 9.22
C GLY A 178 13.73 -17.10 9.19
N ALA A 179 13.03 -16.30 8.37
CA ALA A 179 11.59 -16.43 8.25
C ALA A 179 11.27 -17.72 7.48
N HIS A 180 11.02 -18.81 8.22
CA HIS A 180 10.48 -20.07 7.68
C HIS A 180 9.23 -19.77 6.84
N MET A 181 9.42 -19.62 5.55
CA MET A 181 8.34 -19.46 4.59
C MET A 181 7.62 -20.81 4.54
N SER A 182 6.31 -20.83 4.82
CA SER A 182 5.58 -22.09 4.90
C SER A 182 5.62 -22.83 3.56
N LYS A 183 5.63 -24.16 3.60
CA LYS A 183 5.55 -25.01 2.39
C LYS A 183 4.40 -24.58 1.46
N GLU A 184 3.27 -24.18 2.05
CA GLU A 184 2.08 -23.70 1.34
C GLU A 184 2.33 -22.39 0.55
N TRP A 185 3.19 -21.51 1.06
CA TRP A 185 3.57 -20.29 0.35
C TRP A 185 4.43 -20.61 -0.88
N HIS A 186 5.43 -21.48 -0.73
CA HIS A 186 6.27 -21.91 -1.84
C HIS A 186 5.47 -22.60 -2.93
N GLU A 187 4.53 -23.47 -2.55
CA GLU A 187 3.60 -24.09 -3.49
C GLU A 187 2.74 -23.04 -4.21
N THR A 188 2.33 -21.98 -3.52
CA THR A 188 1.54 -20.88 -4.12
C THR A 188 2.35 -20.09 -5.13
N VAL A 189 3.60 -19.74 -4.81
CA VAL A 189 4.51 -19.02 -5.72
C VAL A 189 4.84 -19.87 -6.94
N LEU A 190 5.11 -21.16 -6.74
CA LEU A 190 5.33 -22.12 -7.83
C LEU A 190 4.10 -22.22 -8.74
N LYS A 191 2.90 -22.44 -8.16
CA LYS A 191 1.64 -22.51 -8.93
C LYS A 191 1.37 -21.23 -9.71
N ARG A 192 1.59 -20.05 -9.12
CA ARG A 192 1.42 -18.76 -9.80
C ARG A 192 2.41 -18.58 -10.93
N SER A 193 3.68 -18.90 -10.72
CA SER A 193 4.72 -18.76 -11.73
C SER A 193 4.51 -19.72 -12.91
N VAL A 194 4.11 -20.96 -12.63
CA VAL A 194 3.71 -21.94 -13.66
C VAL A 194 2.51 -21.44 -14.47
N ASN A 195 1.49 -20.88 -13.79
CA ASN A 195 0.34 -20.30 -14.49
C ASN A 195 0.73 -19.08 -15.34
N ASN A 196 1.67 -18.25 -14.87
CA ASN A 196 2.16 -17.10 -15.63
C ASN A 196 2.90 -17.54 -16.90
N ILE A 197 3.82 -18.51 -16.78
CA ILE A 197 4.52 -19.12 -17.92
C ILE A 197 3.52 -19.72 -18.91
N ARG A 198 2.51 -20.44 -18.40
CA ARG A 198 1.43 -21.00 -19.22
C ARG A 198 0.70 -19.90 -20.00
N ASN A 199 0.33 -18.81 -19.35
CA ASN A 199 -0.34 -17.69 -19.99
C ASN A 199 0.54 -17.06 -21.08
N ILE A 200 1.83 -16.85 -20.80
CA ILE A 200 2.79 -16.31 -21.79
C ILE A 200 2.88 -17.21 -23.03
N LEU A 201 2.94 -18.54 -22.83
CA LEU A 201 3.04 -19.50 -23.92
C LEU A 201 1.82 -19.48 -24.84
N TYR A 202 0.61 -19.44 -24.26
CA TYR A 202 -0.64 -19.50 -25.02
C TYR A 202 -1.15 -18.14 -25.51
N ASP A 203 -0.57 -17.03 -25.06
CA ASP A 203 -0.95 -15.71 -25.56
C ASP A 203 -0.44 -15.53 -27.00
N SER A 204 -1.37 -15.38 -27.94
CA SER A 204 -1.06 -15.18 -29.37
C SER A 204 -0.59 -13.76 -29.69
N SER A 205 -0.65 -12.83 -28.73
CA SER A 205 -0.20 -11.45 -28.91
C SER A 205 1.32 -11.28 -28.80
N PHE A 206 2.04 -12.26 -28.27
CA PHE A 206 3.50 -12.21 -28.16
C PHE A 206 4.18 -12.94 -29.32
N THR A 207 5.24 -12.31 -29.84
CA THR A 207 6.22 -12.98 -30.70
C THR A 207 6.97 -14.07 -29.93
N SER A 208 7.57 -15.02 -30.65
CA SER A 208 8.36 -16.09 -30.04
C SER A 208 9.51 -15.56 -29.18
N GLU A 209 10.12 -14.44 -29.59
CA GLU A 209 11.22 -13.79 -28.86
C GLU A 209 10.74 -13.13 -27.56
N GLU A 210 9.60 -12.43 -27.60
CA GLU A 210 8.98 -11.86 -26.39
C GLU A 210 8.54 -12.94 -25.40
N LYS A 211 8.02 -14.07 -25.90
CA LYS A 211 7.69 -15.22 -25.05
C LYS A 211 8.94 -15.74 -24.36
N LEU A 212 10.03 -15.92 -25.10
CA LEU A 212 11.30 -16.41 -24.56
C LEU A 212 11.81 -15.50 -23.44
N ASN A 213 11.92 -14.19 -23.70
CA ASN A 213 12.42 -13.21 -22.73
C ASN A 213 11.57 -13.17 -21.44
N ARG A 214 10.24 -13.28 -21.56
CA ARG A 214 9.32 -13.28 -20.41
C ARG A 214 9.37 -14.59 -19.61
N ILE A 215 9.57 -15.71 -20.30
CA ILE A 215 9.76 -17.01 -19.66
C ILE A 215 11.08 -17.03 -18.91
N GLU A 216 12.17 -16.53 -19.50
CA GLU A 216 13.48 -16.43 -18.85
C GLU A 216 13.41 -15.56 -17.58
N ALA A 217 12.74 -14.40 -17.64
CA ALA A 217 12.52 -13.56 -16.46
C ALA A 217 11.74 -14.29 -15.36
N SER A 218 10.68 -15.03 -15.73
CA SER A 218 9.87 -15.81 -14.78
C SER A 218 10.66 -16.97 -14.16
N ILE A 219 11.52 -17.64 -14.95
CA ILE A 219 12.41 -18.71 -14.48
C ILE A 219 13.48 -18.16 -13.53
N SER A 220 14.02 -16.98 -13.84
CA SER A 220 15.02 -16.33 -13.00
C SER A 220 14.44 -15.94 -11.63
N ALA A 221 13.23 -15.38 -11.61
CA ALA A 221 12.48 -15.11 -10.38
C ALA A 221 12.18 -16.38 -9.56
N LEU A 222 11.76 -17.46 -10.24
CA LEU A 222 11.57 -18.77 -9.63
C LEU A 222 12.86 -19.34 -9.05
N SER A 223 13.98 -19.22 -9.76
CA SER A 223 15.28 -19.73 -9.32
C SER A 223 15.73 -19.01 -8.04
N MET A 224 15.52 -17.69 -7.94
CA MET A 224 15.80 -16.95 -6.71
C MET A 224 14.91 -17.41 -5.54
N ALA A 225 13.61 -17.63 -5.77
CA ALA A 225 12.71 -18.15 -4.75
C ALA A 225 13.07 -19.58 -4.30
N VAL A 226 13.53 -20.43 -5.22
CA VAL A 226 13.94 -21.81 -4.94
C VAL A 226 15.33 -21.89 -4.28
N LYS A 227 16.27 -20.99 -4.60
CA LYS A 227 17.55 -20.93 -3.87
C LYS A 227 17.33 -20.56 -2.40
N GLY A 228 16.45 -19.59 -2.14
CA GLY A 228 16.05 -19.23 -0.77
C GLY A 228 15.35 -20.36 -0.01
N LEU A 229 14.80 -21.37 -0.70
CA LEU A 229 14.24 -22.58 -0.09
C LEU A 229 15.33 -23.51 0.45
N PHE A 230 16.36 -23.74 -0.36
CA PHE A 230 17.40 -24.74 -0.06
C PHE A 230 18.55 -24.20 0.78
N GLU A 231 18.79 -22.89 0.76
CA GLU A 231 19.82 -22.25 1.61
C GLU A 231 19.38 -22.12 3.08
N ASN A 232 18.11 -22.43 3.39
CA ASN A 232 17.52 -22.31 4.73
C ASN A 232 17.06 -23.65 5.35
N GLU A 233 17.44 -24.80 4.77
CA GLU A 233 17.30 -26.10 5.45
C GLU A 233 18.54 -26.34 6.33
N PRO A 234 18.38 -26.62 7.64
CA PRO A 234 19.49 -26.84 8.58
C PRO A 234 20.29 -28.12 8.31
#